data_AF-A0A0R2HY49-F1
#
_entry.id   AF-A0A0R2HY49-F1
#
_cell.length_a   1.000
_cell.length_b   1.000
_cell.length_c   1.000
_cell.angle_alpha   90.00
_cell.angle_beta   90.00
_cell.angle_gamma   90.00
#
_symmetry.space_group_name_H-M   'P 1'
#
loop_
_entity.id
_entity.type
_entity.pdbx_description
1 polymer ?
#
loop_
_entity_poly.entity_id
_entity_poly.type
_entity_poly.pdbx_seq_one_letter_code
_entity_poly.pdbx_strand_id
1 'polypeptide(L)'
;MENKKIESLEIKLDGLIYQEIQEYCAKYSADETEFVNAVMIRFFKENKKNHDTMRKGYAEMSEINLDICNEFEGCEKDVSSKFERGI
;
A
#
# COMPACT_ATOMS: atom_id res chain seq x y z
N MET A 1 -23.52 18.38 -16.39
CA MET A 1 -23.22 16.96 -16.08
C MET A 1 -21.84 16.68 -16.62
N GLU A 2 -20.84 16.49 -15.77
CA GLU A 2 -19.51 16.08 -16.24
C GLU A 2 -19.61 14.68 -16.87
N ASN A 3 -19.20 14.55 -18.13
CA ASN A 3 -19.05 13.25 -18.76
C ASN A 3 -17.93 12.50 -18.03
N LYS A 4 -18.29 11.44 -17.29
CA LYS A 4 -17.29 10.52 -16.74
C LYS A 4 -16.53 9.90 -17.91
N LYS A 5 -15.22 10.17 -17.96
CA LYS A 5 -14.31 9.49 -18.88
C LYS A 5 -14.27 8.02 -18.47
N ILE A 6 -14.72 7.13 -19.36
CA ILE A 6 -14.62 5.68 -19.17
C ILE A 6 -13.34 5.25 -19.86
N GLU A 7 -12.46 4.60 -19.11
CA GLU A 7 -11.20 4.03 -19.59
C GLU A 7 -11.27 2.52 -19.43
N SER A 8 -10.71 1.78 -20.38
CA SER A 8 -10.62 0.31 -20.32
C SER A 8 -9.21 -0.12 -19.88
N LEU A 9 -9.15 -1.15 -19.03
CA LEU A 9 -7.91 -1.80 -18.61
C LEU A 9 -8.02 -3.30 -18.89
N GLU A 10 -7.01 -3.85 -19.57
CA GLU A 10 -6.85 -5.30 -19.68
C GLU A 10 -5.98 -5.80 -18.53
N ILE A 11 -6.43 -6.84 -17.82
CA ILE A 11 -5.72 -7.45 -16.71
C ILE A 11 -5.53 -8.94 -16.96
N LYS A 12 -4.38 -9.47 -16.53
CA LYS A 12 -4.12 -10.91 -16.52
C LYS A 12 -4.32 -11.41 -15.09
N LEU A 13 -5.16 -12.42 -14.94
CA LEU A 13 -5.45 -13.06 -13.66
C LEU A 13 -4.96 -14.50 -13.68
N ASP A 14 -4.69 -15.04 -12.49
CA ASP A 14 -4.53 -16.48 -12.32
C ASP A 14 -5.82 -17.19 -12.74
N GLY A 15 -5.68 -18.35 -13.40
CA GLY A 15 -6.82 -19.09 -13.96
C GLY A 15 -7.82 -19.54 -12.91
N LEU A 16 -7.35 -19.91 -11.71
CA LEU A 16 -8.23 -20.33 -10.61
C LEU A 16 -9.03 -19.13 -10.09
N ILE A 17 -8.38 -17.99 -9.90
CA ILE A 17 -9.05 -16.76 -9.45
C ILE A 17 -10.08 -16.29 -10.48
N TYR A 18 -9.74 -16.35 -11.77
CA TYR A 18 -10.69 -16.00 -12.83
C TYR A 18 -11.93 -16.91 -12.78
N GLN A 19 -11.74 -18.21 -12.60
CA GLN A 19 -12.84 -19.16 -12.47
C GLN A 19 -13.70 -18.88 -11.24
N GLU A 20 -13.11 -18.60 -10.08
CA GLU A 20 -13.86 -18.25 -8.86
C GLU A 20 -14.72 -17.00 -9.05
N ILE A 21 -14.20 -15.99 -9.77
CA ILE A 21 -14.94 -14.77 -10.12
C ILE A 21 -16.13 -15.11 -11.02
N GLN A 22 -15.93 -15.93 -12.05
CA GLN A 22 -17.00 -16.35 -12.96
C GLN A 22 -18.09 -17.13 -12.22
N GLU A 23 -17.72 -18.08 -11.37
CA GLU A 23 -18.67 -18.87 -10.57
C GLU A 23 -19.46 -18.00 -9.60
N TYR A 24 -18.80 -17.05 -8.93
CA TYR A 24 -19.46 -16.08 -8.07
C TYR A 24 -20.48 -15.24 -8.85
N CYS A 25 -20.07 -14.66 -9.98
CA CYS A 25 -20.93 -13.80 -10.80
C CYS A 25 -22.13 -14.58 -11.34
N ALA A 26 -21.93 -15.81 -11.80
CA ALA A 26 -23.00 -16.69 -12.24
C ALA A 26 -23.98 -17.04 -11.10
N LYS A 27 -23.45 -17.43 -9.92
CA LYS A 27 -24.26 -17.83 -8.77
C LYS A 27 -25.15 -16.71 -8.25
N TYR A 28 -24.67 -15.47 -8.27
CA TYR A 28 -25.37 -14.32 -7.70
C TYR A 28 -25.96 -13.38 -8.76
N SER A 29 -25.91 -13.75 -10.05
CA SER A 29 -26.35 -12.91 -11.17
C SER A 29 -25.74 -11.50 -11.13
N ALA A 30 -24.45 -11.43 -10.79
CA ALA A 30 -23.67 -10.19 -10.76
C ALA A 30 -22.97 -9.96 -12.10
N ASP A 31 -22.82 -8.70 -12.50
CA ASP A 31 -22.02 -8.33 -13.66
C ASP A 31 -20.52 -8.41 -13.31
N GLU A 32 -19.73 -9.08 -14.14
CA GLU A 32 -18.30 -9.30 -13.90
C GLU A 32 -17.54 -7.96 -13.88
N THR A 33 -17.90 -7.04 -14.77
CA THR A 33 -17.24 -5.72 -14.85
C THR A 33 -17.58 -4.88 -13.63
N GLU A 34 -18.83 -4.87 -13.19
CA GLU A 34 -19.26 -4.20 -11.96
C GLU A 34 -18.57 -4.80 -10.73
N PHE A 35 -18.48 -6.12 -10.65
CA PHE A 35 -17.79 -6.82 -9.57
C PHE A 35 -16.31 -6.44 -9.51
N VAL A 36 -15.59 -6.56 -10.62
CA VAL A 36 -14.15 -6.22 -10.68
C VAL A 36 -13.93 -4.74 -10.37
N ASN A 37 -14.78 -3.84 -10.88
CA ASN A 37 -14.71 -2.41 -10.57
C ASN A 37 -14.91 -2.16 -9.07
N ALA A 38 -15.88 -2.80 -8.44
CA ALA A 38 -16.14 -2.66 -7.01
C ALA A 38 -14.95 -3.15 -6.16
N VAL A 39 -14.37 -4.30 -6.52
CA VAL A 39 -13.16 -4.85 -5.89
C VAL A 39 -11.98 -3.88 -6.01
N MET A 40 -11.71 -3.37 -7.21
CA MET A 40 -10.62 -2.42 -7.45
C MET A 40 -10.79 -1.10 -6.69
N ILE A 41 -12.01 -0.54 -6.66
CA ILE A 41 -12.32 0.68 -5.90
C ILE A 41 -12.09 0.44 -4.40
N ARG A 42 -12.55 -0.69 -3.88
CA ARG A 42 -12.40 -1.03 -2.47
C ARG A 42 -10.92 -1.18 -2.10
N PHE A 43 -10.18 -1.97 -2.86
CA PHE A 43 -8.75 -2.16 -2.68
C PHE A 43 -8.00 -0.82 -2.69
N PHE A 44 -8.28 0.05 -3.65
CA PHE A 44 -7.64 1.35 -3.74
C PHE A 44 -7.95 2.23 -2.52
N LYS A 45 -9.22 2.31 -2.09
CA LYS A 45 -9.62 3.12 -0.94
C LYS A 45 -8.96 2.65 0.36
N GLU A 46 -8.94 1.35 0.60
CA GLU A 46 -8.36 0.76 1.80
C GLU A 46 -6.84 1.02 1.85
N ASN A 47 -6.12 0.76 0.76
CA ASN A 47 -4.68 1.01 0.69
C ASN A 47 -4.33 2.49 0.76
N LYS A 48 -5.08 3.35 0.06
CA LYS A 48 -4.90 4.81 0.12
C LYS A 48 -5.00 5.31 1.56
N LYS A 49 -6.02 4.86 2.31
CA LYS A 49 -6.18 5.25 3.72
C LYS A 49 -4.98 4.83 4.56
N ASN A 50 -4.49 3.61 4.38
CA ASN A 50 -3.33 3.10 5.13
C ASN A 50 -2.06 3.92 4.82
N HIS A 51 -1.78 4.15 3.54
CA HIS A 51 -0.63 4.95 3.11
C HIS A 51 -0.72 6.41 3.57
N ASP A 52 -1.89 7.04 3.46
CA ASP A 52 -2.10 8.41 3.92
C ASP A 52 -1.94 8.54 5.43
N THR A 53 -2.39 7.55 6.20
CA THR A 53 -2.23 7.51 7.65
C THR A 53 -0.75 7.38 8.03
N MET A 54 -0.03 6.45 7.40
CA MET A 54 1.40 6.26 7.64
C MET A 54 2.21 7.52 7.28
N ARG A 55 1.94 8.12 6.12
CA ARG A 55 2.60 9.35 5.67
C ARG A 55 2.39 10.49 6.66
N LYS A 56 1.16 10.66 7.17
CA LYS A 56 0.86 11.68 8.18
C LYS A 56 1.57 11.42 9.49
N GLY A 57 1.53 10.18 10.00
CA GLY A 57 2.21 9.81 11.24
C GLY A 57 3.72 10.07 11.18
N TYR A 58 4.39 9.74 10.07
CA TYR A 58 5.81 10.06 9.89
C TYR A 58 6.10 11.55 9.86
N ALA A 59 5.23 12.35 9.23
CA ALA A 59 5.38 13.79 9.19
C ALA A 59 5.17 14.42 10.57
N GLU A 60 4.14 14.01 11.30
CA GLU A 60 3.82 14.49 12.65
C GLU A 60 4.91 14.13 13.66
N MET A 61 5.53 12.95 13.53
CA MET A 61 6.61 12.49 14.40
C MET A 61 8.01 12.93 13.94
N SER A 62 8.12 13.68 12.84
CA SER A 62 9.42 13.93 12.19
C SER A 62 10.43 14.62 13.10
N GLU A 63 10.02 15.64 13.87
CA GLU A 63 10.89 16.36 14.80
C GLU A 63 11.37 15.45 15.94
N ILE A 64 10.46 14.72 16.60
CA ILE A 64 10.80 13.78 17.68
C ILE A 64 11.74 12.68 17.18
N ASN A 65 11.44 12.10 16.02
CA ASN A 65 12.28 11.07 15.42
C ASN A 65 13.69 11.60 15.12
N LEU A 66 13.79 12.86 14.66
CA LEU A 66 15.07 13.50 14.39
C LEU A 66 15.86 13.78 15.68
N ASP A 67 15.19 14.25 16.73
CA ASP A 67 15.83 14.49 18.03
C ASP A 67 16.41 13.20 18.62
N ILE A 68 15.66 12.09 18.55
CA ILE A 68 16.14 10.77 18.96
C ILE A 68 17.37 10.36 18.13
N CYS A 69 17.31 10.47 16.80
CA CYS A 69 18.46 10.15 15.94
C CYS A 69 19.71 10.97 16.32
N ASN A 70 19.54 12.26 16.57
CA ASN A 70 20.64 13.14 16.96
C ASN A 70 21.23 12.77 18.34
N GLU A 71 20.38 12.38 19.31
CA GLU A 71 20.83 11.97 20.64
C GLU A 71 21.71 10.70 20.61
N PHE A 72 21.37 9.74 19.75
CA PHE A 72 22.08 8.45 19.67
C PHE A 72 23.19 8.39 18.61
N GLU A 73 23.35 9.42 17.77
CA GLU A 73 24.33 9.45 16.67
C GLU A 73 25.78 9.19 17.18
N GLY A 74 26.13 9.72 18.36
CA GLY A 74 27.44 9.50 18.97
C GLY A 74 27.71 8.04 19.33
N CYS A 75 26.70 7.34 19.86
CA CYS A 75 26.82 5.92 20.22
C CYS A 75 27.00 5.03 18.99
N GLU A 76 26.31 5.33 17.89
CA GLU A 76 26.45 4.61 16.63
C GLU A 76 27.86 4.74 16.06
N LYS A 77 28.41 5.96 16.06
CA LYS A 77 29.79 6.24 15.62
C LYS A 77 30.83 5.52 16.48
N ASP A 78 30.64 5.50 17.80
CA ASP A 78 31.55 4.80 18.71
C ASP A 78 31.57 3.29 18.46
N VAL A 79 30.42 2.67 18.25
CA VAL A 79 30.31 1.23 17.92
C VAL A 79 30.92 0.94 16.55
N SER A 80 30.58 1.73 15.51
CA SER A 80 31.16 1.57 14.17
C SER A 80 32.69 1.63 14.19
N SER A 81 33.24 2.60 14.93
CA SER A 81 34.68 2.77 15.05
C SER A 81 35.39 1.65 15.81
N LYS A 82 34.68 0.88 16.66
CA LYS A 82 35.21 -0.28 17.37
C LYS A 82 35.24 -1.51 16.47
N PHE A 83 34.19 -1.72 15.67
CA PHE A 83 34.15 -2.77 14.65
C PHE A 83 35.23 -2.59 13.57
N GLU A 84 35.46 -1.36 13.11
CA GLU A 84 36.52 -1.04 12.14
C GLU A 84 37.94 -1.24 12.72
N ARG A 85 38.09 -1.14 14.04
CA ARG A 85 39.36 -1.35 14.74
C ARG A 85 39.64 -2.82 15.11
N GLY A 86 38.79 -3.76 14.71
CA GLY A 86 39.05 -5.19 14.83
C GLY A 86 39.19 -5.69 16.27
N ILE A 87 38.38 -5.14 17.19
CA ILE A 87 38.10 -5.75 18.49
C ILE A 87 36.80 -6.55 18.38
#